data_AF-A0A2L2X5E3-F1
#
_entry.id   AF-A0A2L2X5E3-F1
#
_cell.length_a   1.000
_cell.length_b   1.000
_cell.length_c   1.000
_cell.angle_alpha   90.00
_cell.angle_beta   90.00
_cell.angle_gamma   90.00
#
_symmetry.space_group_name_H-M   'P 1'
#
loop_
_entity.id
_entity.type
_entity.pdbx_description
1 polymer ?
#
loop_
_entity_poly.entity_id
_entity_poly.type
_entity_poly.pdbx_seq_one_letter_code
_entity_poly.pdbx_strand_id
1 'polypeptide(L)'
;MTENNTKYPEASPARNIIAFWGYPEPGILEKHKALYPQAHWVDLDVDFGHPESKVVAAIVPEAYCKIMKNIFTNAFHLKSRIIKILAPIGKDKCDSAFFAAQILKEHGFEVQATKFEQGERGQTPICTSNLPLRQKFETIAASIVNKKFPKTEQCQPRFGFWGVPPNDLTILELFPNNTHAYGWIRCVEAGVPADLELEMYADENVPTVFFAQTFCAKNQLAKYLANKYNGLYLDIDGHANNSVKAKLEAFLRLR
;
A
#
# COMPACT_ATOMS: atom_id res chain seq x y z
N MET A 1 -52.12 -28.49 -6.61
CA MET A 1 -52.83 -27.26 -6.22
C MET A 1 -52.52 -27.06 -4.74
N THR A 2 -51.70 -26.11 -4.30
CA THR A 2 -51.54 -24.71 -4.71
C THR A 2 -50.07 -24.27 -4.60
N GLU A 3 -49.69 -23.44 -5.56
CA GLU A 3 -48.43 -22.69 -5.65
C GLU A 3 -48.34 -21.55 -4.62
N ASN A 4 -47.15 -20.94 -4.59
CA ASN A 4 -46.76 -19.64 -4.07
C ASN A 4 -46.35 -19.56 -2.58
N ASN A 5 -45.04 -19.38 -2.34
CA ASN A 5 -44.55 -18.01 -2.33
C ASN A 5 -43.03 -17.91 -2.60
N THR A 6 -42.74 -17.25 -3.71
CA THR A 6 -41.49 -16.62 -4.13
C THR A 6 -40.65 -16.01 -3.00
N LYS A 7 -39.39 -16.44 -2.91
CA LYS A 7 -38.28 -15.50 -2.65
C LYS A 7 -37.45 -15.44 -3.93
N TYR A 8 -37.67 -14.39 -4.70
CA TYR A 8 -36.72 -13.94 -5.71
C TYR A 8 -35.33 -13.88 -5.05
N PRO A 9 -34.25 -14.34 -5.71
CA PRO A 9 -32.92 -13.98 -5.25
C PRO A 9 -32.86 -12.46 -5.28
N GLU A 10 -32.58 -11.84 -4.13
CA GLU A 10 -32.24 -10.43 -4.06
C GLU A 10 -31.23 -10.16 -5.17
N ALA A 11 -31.54 -9.23 -6.07
CA ALA A 11 -30.64 -8.84 -7.13
C ALA A 11 -29.29 -8.51 -6.47
N SER A 12 -28.29 -9.37 -6.70
CA SER A 12 -26.93 -9.11 -6.24
C SER A 12 -26.61 -7.67 -6.63
N PRO A 13 -26.15 -6.81 -5.70
CA PRO A 13 -25.78 -5.44 -6.07
C PRO A 13 -24.85 -5.55 -7.27
N ALA A 14 -25.17 -4.79 -8.34
CA ALA A 14 -24.43 -4.87 -9.58
C ALA A 14 -22.94 -4.71 -9.26
N ARG A 15 -22.11 -5.67 -9.69
CA ARG A 15 -20.66 -5.60 -9.48
C ARG A 15 -20.17 -4.27 -10.05
N ASN A 16 -19.56 -3.46 -9.20
CA ASN A 16 -19.19 -2.08 -9.51
C ASN A 16 -17.79 -1.70 -9.00
N ILE A 17 -17.00 -2.66 -8.52
CA ILE A 17 -15.65 -2.41 -7.99
C ILE A 17 -14.59 -3.07 -8.88
N ILE A 18 -13.59 -2.30 -9.29
CA ILE A 18 -12.29 -2.84 -9.70
C ILE A 18 -11.37 -2.72 -8.49
N ALA A 19 -10.99 -3.86 -7.94
CA ALA A 19 -10.11 -3.89 -6.78
C ALA A 19 -8.66 -4.06 -7.23
N PHE A 20 -7.70 -3.61 -6.44
CA PHE A 20 -6.28 -3.81 -6.69
C PHE A 20 -5.49 -3.81 -5.39
N TRP A 21 -4.19 -4.06 -5.45
CA TRP A 21 -3.24 -3.70 -4.39
C TRP A 21 -1.95 -3.20 -5.03
N GLY A 22 -1.16 -2.43 -4.31
CA GLY A 22 0.13 -1.97 -4.82
C GLY A 22 0.03 -1.21 -6.15
N TYR A 23 0.93 -1.48 -7.08
CA TYR A 23 1.03 -0.77 -8.36
C TYR A 23 0.76 -1.70 -9.55
N PRO A 24 -0.50 -1.83 -10.03
CA PRO A 24 -0.80 -2.53 -11.27
C PRO A 24 -0.06 -1.94 -12.47
N GLU A 25 0.26 -2.78 -13.45
CA GLU A 25 0.86 -2.32 -14.70
C GLU A 25 -0.02 -1.24 -15.35
N PRO A 26 0.54 -0.05 -15.71
CA PRO A 26 -0.24 1.09 -16.17
C PRO A 26 -1.14 0.81 -17.38
N GLY A 27 -0.68 0.06 -18.37
CA GLY A 27 -1.47 -0.31 -19.55
C GLY A 27 -2.70 -1.16 -19.21
N ILE A 28 -2.56 -2.11 -18.28
CA ILE A 28 -3.66 -2.91 -17.74
C ILE A 28 -4.63 -2.01 -16.97
N LEU A 29 -4.12 -1.06 -16.18
CA LEU A 29 -4.94 -0.12 -15.42
C LEU A 29 -5.79 0.76 -16.37
N GLU A 30 -5.18 1.37 -17.39
CA GLU A 30 -5.91 2.19 -18.37
C GLU A 30 -6.91 1.37 -19.20
N LYS A 31 -6.56 0.14 -19.59
CA LYS A 31 -7.49 -0.79 -20.24
C LYS A 31 -8.75 -1.01 -19.39
N HIS A 32 -8.60 -1.23 -18.08
CA HIS A 32 -9.75 -1.49 -17.21
C HIS A 32 -10.56 -0.24 -16.90
N LYS A 33 -9.94 0.95 -16.84
CA LYS A 33 -10.68 2.21 -16.77
C LYS A 33 -11.57 2.41 -18.01
N ALA A 34 -11.06 2.07 -19.19
CA ALA A 34 -11.83 2.17 -20.43
C ALA A 34 -12.98 1.15 -20.49
N LEU A 35 -12.75 -0.09 -20.02
CA LEU A 35 -13.78 -1.13 -19.98
C LEU A 35 -14.86 -0.87 -18.92
N TYR A 36 -14.50 -0.26 -17.80
CA TYR A 36 -15.38 -0.03 -16.66
C TYR A 36 -15.30 1.44 -16.17
N PRO A 37 -15.77 2.41 -16.97
CA PRO A 37 -15.60 3.84 -16.69
C PRO A 37 -16.34 4.32 -15.43
N GLN A 38 -17.37 3.58 -14.99
CA GLN A 38 -18.15 3.87 -13.79
C GLN A 38 -17.77 3.00 -12.59
N ALA A 39 -16.74 2.17 -12.71
CA ALA A 39 -16.31 1.34 -11.58
C ALA A 39 -15.63 2.18 -10.50
N HIS A 40 -15.91 1.84 -9.25
CA HIS A 40 -15.14 2.31 -8.10
C HIS A 40 -13.84 1.54 -8.01
N TRP A 41 -12.74 2.25 -7.82
CA TRP A 41 -11.42 1.65 -7.65
C TRP A 41 -11.09 1.55 -6.17
N VAL A 42 -10.79 0.35 -5.71
CA VAL A 42 -10.53 0.07 -4.28
C VAL A 42 -9.17 -0.58 -4.12
N ASP A 43 -8.31 0.06 -3.34
CA ASP A 43 -7.08 -0.57 -2.87
C ASP A 43 -7.40 -1.50 -1.71
N LEU A 44 -7.14 -2.79 -1.92
CA LEU A 44 -7.41 -3.84 -0.95
C LEU A 44 -6.39 -3.86 0.19
N ASP A 45 -5.24 -3.21 0.06
CA ASP A 45 -4.23 -3.20 1.13
C ASP A 45 -4.49 -2.17 2.25
N VAL A 46 -5.48 -1.30 2.06
CA VAL A 46 -5.94 -0.30 3.03
C VAL A 46 -6.77 -0.94 4.15
N ASP A 47 -6.58 -0.50 5.39
CA ASP A 47 -7.41 -0.93 6.51
C ASP A 47 -8.76 -0.17 6.52
N PHE A 48 -9.82 -0.83 6.05
CA PHE A 48 -11.19 -0.28 6.12
C PHE A 48 -11.92 -0.62 7.44
N GLY A 49 -11.25 -1.27 8.40
CA GLY A 49 -11.87 -1.69 9.66
C GLY A 49 -12.94 -2.78 9.50
N HIS A 50 -12.94 -3.50 8.37
CA HIS A 50 -13.86 -4.61 8.17
C HIS A 50 -13.55 -5.77 9.13
N PRO A 51 -14.57 -6.45 9.68
CA PRO A 51 -14.34 -7.58 10.56
C PRO A 51 -13.78 -8.77 9.78
N GLU A 52 -12.87 -9.51 10.41
CA GLU A 52 -12.36 -10.76 9.86
C GLU A 52 -13.47 -11.81 9.78
N SER A 53 -13.59 -12.48 8.64
CA SER A 53 -14.56 -13.56 8.45
C SER A 53 -13.94 -14.92 8.78
N LYS A 54 -14.78 -15.92 9.07
CA LYS A 54 -14.32 -17.31 9.28
C LYS A 54 -13.53 -17.87 8.09
N VAL A 55 -13.87 -17.43 6.86
CA VAL A 55 -13.14 -17.84 5.65
C VAL A 55 -11.74 -17.26 5.66
N VAL A 56 -11.60 -15.99 6.03
CA VAL A 56 -10.28 -15.33 6.12
C VAL A 56 -9.43 -15.96 7.23
N ALA A 57 -10.01 -16.21 8.40
CA ALA A 57 -9.31 -16.87 9.51
C ALA A 57 -8.81 -18.29 9.17
N ALA A 58 -9.46 -18.98 8.22
CA ALA A 58 -9.02 -20.29 7.74
C ALA A 58 -7.90 -20.22 6.68
N ILE A 59 -7.66 -19.05 6.08
CA ILE A 59 -6.66 -18.83 5.02
C ILE A 59 -5.42 -18.13 5.57
N VAL A 60 -5.63 -17.10 6.39
CA VAL A 60 -4.60 -16.17 6.81
C VAL A 60 -4.27 -16.40 8.29
N PRO A 61 -3.00 -16.72 8.63
CA PRO A 61 -2.59 -16.87 10.02
C PRO A 61 -2.78 -15.57 10.82
N GLU A 62 -2.95 -15.71 12.13
CA GLU A 62 -3.07 -14.56 13.04
C GLU A 62 -1.82 -13.65 12.96
N ALA A 63 -0.64 -14.26 13.10
CA ALA A 63 0.66 -13.61 12.94
C ALA A 63 1.08 -13.60 11.47
N TYR A 64 0.60 -12.60 10.74
CA TYR A 64 0.88 -12.45 9.31
C TYR A 64 0.95 -10.98 8.90
N CYS A 65 1.51 -10.73 7.71
CA CYS A 65 1.65 -9.37 7.19
C CYS A 65 0.28 -8.67 7.13
N LYS A 66 0.15 -7.54 7.81
CA LYS A 66 -1.11 -6.79 7.94
C LYS A 66 -1.68 -6.33 6.59
N ILE A 67 -0.83 -5.93 5.64
CA ILE A 67 -1.23 -5.64 4.24
C ILE A 67 -1.97 -6.84 3.63
N MET A 68 -1.47 -8.06 3.80
CA MET A 68 -2.12 -9.26 3.27
C MET A 68 -3.42 -9.58 4.02
N LYS A 69 -3.46 -9.38 5.34
CA LYS A 69 -4.70 -9.52 6.12
C LYS A 69 -5.78 -8.56 5.60
N ASN A 70 -5.43 -7.31 5.34
CA ASN A 70 -6.34 -6.32 4.75
C ASN A 70 -6.83 -6.78 3.37
N ILE A 71 -5.93 -7.26 2.50
CA ILE A 71 -6.30 -7.74 1.15
C ILE A 71 -7.39 -8.81 1.22
N PHE A 72 -7.19 -9.85 2.04
CA PHE A 72 -8.16 -10.93 2.16
C PHE A 72 -9.46 -10.46 2.82
N THR A 73 -9.38 -9.73 3.93
CA THR A 73 -10.56 -9.22 4.65
C THR A 73 -11.42 -8.34 3.73
N ASN A 74 -10.80 -7.40 3.02
CA ASN A 74 -11.49 -6.50 2.11
C ASN A 74 -12.06 -7.23 0.90
N ALA A 75 -11.30 -8.15 0.28
CA ALA A 75 -11.78 -8.92 -0.87
C ALA A 75 -13.03 -9.73 -0.52
N PHE A 76 -13.03 -10.46 0.60
CA PHE A 76 -14.18 -11.26 1.04
C PHE A 76 -15.37 -10.40 1.48
N HIS A 77 -15.12 -9.28 2.16
CA HIS A 77 -16.18 -8.34 2.53
C HIS A 77 -16.88 -7.74 1.29
N LEU A 78 -16.11 -7.40 0.25
CA LEU A 78 -16.60 -6.75 -0.96
C LEU A 78 -16.95 -7.73 -2.09
N LYS A 79 -16.96 -9.05 -1.83
CA LYS A 79 -17.02 -10.09 -2.86
C LYS A 79 -18.16 -9.94 -3.87
N SER A 80 -19.37 -9.59 -3.41
CA SER A 80 -20.54 -9.42 -4.28
C SER A 80 -20.44 -8.22 -5.21
N ARG A 81 -19.57 -7.25 -4.90
CA ARG A 81 -19.39 -5.98 -5.63
C ARG A 81 -18.17 -5.98 -6.55
N ILE A 82 -17.19 -6.84 -6.31
CA ILE A 82 -15.96 -6.89 -7.10
C ILE A 82 -16.23 -7.48 -8.48
N ILE A 83 -15.92 -6.70 -9.51
CA ILE A 83 -15.87 -7.12 -10.92
C ILE A 83 -14.59 -7.93 -11.13
N LYS A 84 -13.44 -7.34 -10.79
CA LYS A 84 -12.11 -7.91 -11.02
C LYS A 84 -11.11 -7.38 -9.99
N ILE A 85 -10.08 -8.17 -9.71
CA ILE A 85 -8.93 -7.81 -8.89
C ILE A 85 -7.68 -7.72 -9.77
N LEU A 86 -7.01 -6.57 -9.78
CA LEU A 86 -5.72 -6.37 -10.44
C LEU A 86 -4.59 -6.61 -9.42
N ALA A 87 -3.78 -7.63 -9.67
CA ALA A 87 -2.91 -8.23 -8.67
C ALA A 87 -1.42 -8.15 -9.07
N PRO A 88 -0.68 -7.11 -8.68
CA PRO A 88 0.78 -7.10 -8.82
C PRO A 88 1.44 -8.30 -8.14
N ILE A 89 2.28 -9.00 -8.90
CA ILE A 89 3.06 -10.17 -8.47
C ILE A 89 4.52 -10.11 -8.97
N GLY A 90 4.98 -8.92 -9.34
CA GLY A 90 6.34 -8.68 -9.83
C GLY A 90 7.34 -8.49 -8.69
N LYS A 91 8.57 -8.10 -9.07
CA LYS A 91 9.66 -7.80 -8.12
C LYS A 91 9.35 -6.68 -7.12
N ASP A 92 8.33 -5.87 -7.37
CA ASP A 92 7.84 -4.84 -6.45
C ASP A 92 7.07 -5.43 -5.25
N LYS A 93 6.74 -6.73 -5.29
CA LYS A 93 5.99 -7.46 -4.26
C LYS A 93 6.74 -8.69 -3.75
N CYS A 94 6.26 -9.20 -2.62
CA CYS A 94 6.75 -10.44 -2.01
C CYS A 94 5.89 -11.64 -2.42
N ASP A 95 6.37 -12.85 -2.13
CA ASP A 95 5.67 -14.10 -2.45
C ASP A 95 4.26 -14.18 -1.84
N SER A 96 4.03 -13.53 -0.70
CA SER A 96 2.68 -13.44 -0.11
C SER A 96 1.65 -12.82 -1.07
N ALA A 97 2.04 -11.84 -1.89
CA ALA A 97 1.15 -11.25 -2.89
C ALA A 97 0.86 -12.22 -4.04
N PHE A 98 1.86 -13.02 -4.44
CA PHE A 98 1.68 -14.09 -5.41
C PHE A 98 0.72 -15.17 -4.89
N PHE A 99 0.91 -15.62 -3.65
CA PHE A 99 0.00 -16.60 -3.02
C PHE A 99 -1.42 -16.04 -2.87
N ALA A 100 -1.56 -14.78 -2.45
CA ALA A 100 -2.87 -14.13 -2.34
C ALA A 100 -3.62 -14.13 -3.69
N ALA A 101 -2.93 -13.81 -4.79
CA ALA A 101 -3.53 -13.84 -6.12
C ALA A 101 -4.04 -15.23 -6.52
N GLN A 102 -3.34 -16.31 -6.16
CA GLN A 102 -3.77 -17.68 -6.46
C GLN A 102 -4.94 -18.11 -5.57
N ILE A 103 -4.83 -17.90 -4.26
CA ILE A 103 -5.87 -18.32 -3.29
C ILE A 103 -7.19 -17.59 -3.58
N LEU A 104 -7.14 -16.29 -3.92
CA LEU A 104 -8.35 -15.55 -4.29
C LEU A 104 -9.01 -16.11 -5.57
N LYS A 105 -8.23 -16.56 -6.57
CA LYS A 105 -8.81 -17.23 -7.76
C LYS A 105 -9.54 -18.51 -7.38
N GLU A 106 -8.93 -19.35 -6.55
CA GLU A 106 -9.54 -20.60 -6.08
C GLU A 106 -10.84 -20.35 -5.31
N HIS A 107 -10.94 -19.20 -4.64
CA HIS A 107 -12.17 -18.75 -3.95
C HIS A 107 -13.17 -18.04 -4.87
N GLY A 108 -12.99 -18.10 -6.19
CA GLY A 108 -13.94 -17.63 -7.20
C GLY A 108 -13.89 -16.14 -7.50
N PHE A 109 -12.81 -15.45 -7.13
CA PHE A 109 -12.57 -14.07 -7.57
C PHE A 109 -11.98 -14.05 -8.99
N GLU A 110 -12.38 -13.08 -9.79
CA GLU A 110 -11.74 -12.82 -11.07
C GLU A 110 -10.45 -12.01 -10.84
N VAL A 111 -9.31 -12.69 -10.79
CA VAL A 111 -8.01 -12.06 -10.51
C VAL A 111 -7.14 -12.02 -11.77
N GLN A 112 -6.68 -10.83 -12.14
CA GLN A 112 -5.69 -10.63 -13.19
C GLN A 112 -4.34 -10.27 -12.56
N ALA A 113 -3.40 -11.20 -12.64
CA ALA A 113 -2.03 -10.95 -12.22
C ALA A 113 -1.35 -9.94 -13.16
N THR A 114 -0.54 -9.03 -12.60
CA THR A 114 0.20 -8.02 -13.36
C THR A 114 1.65 -7.96 -12.89
N LYS A 115 2.55 -7.50 -13.77
CA LYS A 115 3.97 -7.26 -13.47
C LYS A 115 4.41 -5.98 -14.15
N PHE A 116 5.13 -5.13 -13.43
CA PHE A 116 5.68 -3.90 -13.97
C PHE A 116 7.10 -3.71 -13.43
N GLU A 117 8.07 -4.14 -14.23
CA GLU A 117 9.48 -4.26 -13.81
C GLU A 117 10.44 -3.38 -14.63
N GLN A 118 9.90 -2.65 -15.62
CA GLN A 118 10.67 -1.80 -16.52
C GLN A 118 9.95 -0.47 -16.71
N GLY A 119 10.73 0.61 -16.73
CA GLY A 119 10.25 1.97 -16.92
C GLY A 119 11.39 2.96 -16.77
N GLU A 120 11.17 4.19 -17.20
CA GLU A 120 12.11 5.29 -16.98
C GLU A 120 11.75 6.01 -15.67
N ARG A 121 12.76 6.37 -14.88
CA ARG A 121 12.57 7.10 -13.62
C ARG A 121 11.93 8.46 -13.91
N GLY A 122 10.71 8.65 -13.43
CA GLY A 122 10.06 9.95 -13.36
C GLY A 122 10.64 10.83 -12.25
N GLN A 123 10.20 12.09 -12.21
CA GLN A 123 10.47 12.99 -11.10
C GLN A 123 9.62 12.62 -9.87
N THR A 124 10.06 13.04 -8.69
CA THR A 124 9.38 12.75 -7.41
C THR A 124 9.04 14.03 -6.62
N PRO A 125 8.27 14.97 -7.21
CA PRO A 125 8.04 16.30 -6.64
C PRO A 125 7.25 16.30 -5.32
N ILE A 126 6.48 15.27 -5.00
CA ILE A 126 5.76 15.10 -3.74
C ILE A 126 6.73 14.60 -2.67
N CYS A 127 7.53 13.57 -2.94
CA CYS A 127 8.48 13.04 -1.96
C CYS A 127 9.41 14.12 -1.39
N THR A 128 9.85 15.08 -2.22
CA THR A 128 10.79 16.16 -1.87
C THR A 128 10.12 17.49 -1.51
N SER A 129 8.79 17.55 -1.45
CA SER A 129 8.03 18.77 -1.14
C SER A 129 7.99 19.14 0.35
N ASN A 130 7.42 20.29 0.69
CA ASN A 130 7.04 20.70 2.04
C ASN A 130 5.64 20.24 2.49
N LEU A 131 4.99 19.29 1.79
CA LEU A 131 3.70 18.75 2.24
C LEU A 131 3.87 17.96 3.55
N PRO A 132 2.87 17.94 4.44
CA PRO A 132 2.83 17.00 5.57
C PRO A 132 3.07 15.56 5.09
N LEU A 133 3.88 14.79 5.83
CA LEU A 133 4.32 13.46 5.39
C LEU A 133 3.14 12.52 5.10
N ARG A 134 2.11 12.55 5.94
CA ARG A 134 0.86 11.82 5.72
C ARG A 134 0.24 12.15 4.36
N GLN A 135 0.12 13.44 4.06
CA GLN A 135 -0.44 13.92 2.79
C GLN A 135 0.40 13.49 1.59
N LYS A 136 1.73 13.42 1.72
CA LYS A 136 2.60 12.88 0.65
C LYS A 136 2.22 11.46 0.28
N PHE A 137 2.11 10.58 1.29
CA PHE A 137 1.75 9.17 1.09
C PHE A 137 0.35 9.00 0.50
N GLU A 138 -0.64 9.70 1.04
CA GLU A 138 -2.02 9.67 0.54
C GLU A 138 -2.11 10.15 -0.92
N THR A 139 -1.39 11.23 -1.25
CA THR A 139 -1.37 11.78 -2.62
C THR A 139 -0.71 10.83 -3.61
N ILE A 140 0.44 10.24 -3.24
CA ILE A 140 1.15 9.29 -4.08
C ILE A 140 0.33 8.00 -4.26
N ALA A 141 -0.27 7.46 -3.20
CA ALA A 141 -1.12 6.27 -3.30
C ALA A 141 -2.36 6.53 -4.18
N ALA A 142 -3.02 7.67 -4.02
CA ALA A 142 -4.14 8.07 -4.87
C ALA A 142 -3.72 8.21 -6.34
N SER A 143 -2.46 8.58 -6.61
CA SER A 143 -1.94 8.79 -7.96
C SER A 143 -1.87 7.53 -8.81
N ILE A 144 -1.84 6.34 -8.18
CA ILE A 144 -1.82 5.03 -8.85
C ILE A 144 -3.04 4.91 -9.77
N VAL A 145 -4.21 5.25 -9.26
CA VAL A 145 -5.45 5.27 -10.04
C VAL A 145 -5.67 6.64 -10.67
N ASN A 146 -5.46 7.73 -9.93
CA ASN A 146 -5.78 9.09 -10.36
C ASN A 146 -4.51 9.89 -10.59
N LYS A 147 -3.93 9.83 -11.80
CA LYS A 147 -2.69 10.52 -12.21
C LYS A 147 -2.79 12.06 -12.13
N LYS A 148 -2.88 12.60 -10.92
CA LYS A 148 -3.01 14.02 -10.60
C LYS A 148 -1.98 14.34 -9.53
N PHE A 149 -0.98 15.12 -9.91
CA PHE A 149 0.04 15.60 -9.00
C PHE A 149 -0.19 17.10 -8.75
N PRO A 150 -0.39 17.54 -7.50
CA PRO A 150 -0.48 18.96 -7.20
C PRO A 150 0.87 19.63 -7.48
N LYS A 151 0.84 20.95 -7.74
CA LYS A 151 2.08 21.73 -7.68
C LYS A 151 2.49 21.83 -6.21
N THR A 152 3.74 21.50 -5.93
CA THR A 152 4.30 21.48 -4.58
C THR A 152 5.54 22.35 -4.49
N GLU A 153 5.72 23.00 -3.36
CA GLU A 153 6.96 23.71 -3.05
C GLU A 153 8.02 22.70 -2.59
N GLN A 154 9.21 22.77 -3.17
CA GLN A 154 10.33 21.91 -2.83
C GLN A 154 11.01 22.40 -1.56
N CYS A 155 11.49 21.50 -0.71
CA CYS A 155 12.18 21.87 0.53
C CYS A 155 13.47 21.08 0.72
N GLN A 156 14.39 21.62 1.52
CA GLN A 156 15.52 20.85 2.03
C GLN A 156 15.05 19.90 3.13
N PRO A 157 15.49 18.63 3.13
CA PRO A 157 15.07 17.66 4.12
C PRO A 157 15.68 17.98 5.49
N ARG A 158 14.84 17.97 6.53
CA ARG A 158 15.32 17.85 7.92
C ARG A 158 15.38 16.39 8.36
N PHE A 159 14.42 15.59 7.90
CA PHE A 159 14.34 14.16 8.18
C PHE A 159 14.01 13.39 6.91
N GLY A 160 14.29 12.09 6.96
CA GLY A 160 13.81 11.13 5.98
C GLY A 160 12.83 10.16 6.60
N PHE A 161 11.87 9.71 5.80
CA PHE A 161 11.06 8.54 6.10
C PHE A 161 11.16 7.55 4.94
N TRP A 162 11.72 6.38 5.22
CA TRP A 162 11.81 5.27 4.28
C TRP A 162 10.77 4.22 4.65
N GLY A 163 9.99 3.74 3.68
CA GLY A 163 9.12 2.58 3.91
C GLY A 163 7.98 2.41 2.90
N VAL A 164 7.12 1.45 3.22
CA VAL A 164 5.78 1.29 2.63
C VAL A 164 4.77 2.13 3.43
N PRO A 165 3.59 2.46 2.88
CA PRO A 165 2.53 3.09 3.66
C PRO A 165 2.25 2.31 4.97
N PRO A 166 2.32 2.96 6.14
CA PRO A 166 1.89 2.35 7.39
C PRO A 166 0.41 1.98 7.36
N ASN A 167 0.03 0.89 8.03
CA ASN A 167 -1.38 0.60 8.30
C ASN A 167 -2.01 1.73 9.14
N ASP A 168 -1.27 2.20 10.14
CA ASP A 168 -1.61 3.37 10.95
C ASP A 168 -0.91 4.63 10.42
N LEU A 169 -1.59 5.37 9.54
CA LEU A 169 -1.06 6.61 8.95
C LEU A 169 -0.83 7.73 9.97
N THR A 170 -1.41 7.64 11.18
CA THR A 170 -1.26 8.70 12.20
C THR A 170 0.19 8.85 12.66
N ILE A 171 1.02 7.81 12.52
CA ILE A 171 2.44 7.91 12.84
C ILE A 171 3.19 8.91 11.94
N LEU A 172 2.71 9.13 10.72
CA LEU A 172 3.31 10.08 9.79
C LEU A 172 3.07 11.53 10.23
N GLU A 173 2.10 11.78 11.10
CA GLU A 173 1.78 13.12 11.62
C GLU A 173 2.79 13.62 12.65
N LEU A 174 3.63 12.73 13.19
CA LEU A 174 4.71 13.09 14.12
C LEU A 174 5.89 13.77 13.42
N PHE A 175 5.99 13.65 12.09
CA PHE A 175 7.08 14.19 11.30
C PHE A 175 6.83 15.65 10.91
N PRO A 176 7.86 16.50 10.88
CA PRO A 176 7.72 17.85 10.34
C PRO A 176 7.52 17.81 8.82
N ASN A 177 6.92 18.88 8.29
CA ASN A 177 6.59 19.04 6.87
C ASN A 177 7.78 18.91 5.91
N ASN A 178 8.99 19.27 6.36
CA ASN A 178 10.22 19.12 5.59
C ASN A 178 10.87 17.72 5.73
N THR A 179 10.05 16.68 5.88
CA THR A 179 10.50 15.28 5.87
C THR A 179 10.42 14.73 4.46
N HIS A 180 11.54 14.31 3.87
CA HIS A 180 11.53 13.67 2.56
C HIS A 180 11.10 12.20 2.65
N ALA A 181 10.35 11.73 1.65
CA ALA A 181 9.92 10.33 1.56
C ALA A 181 10.88 9.51 0.66
N TYR A 182 11.26 8.34 1.15
CA TYR A 182 12.18 7.37 0.54
C TYR A 182 11.52 5.99 0.46
N GLY A 183 12.19 5.03 -0.18
CA GLY A 183 11.71 3.65 -0.28
C GLY A 183 10.62 3.45 -1.34
N TRP A 184 9.78 2.43 -1.16
CA TRP A 184 8.83 1.99 -2.19
C TRP A 184 7.86 3.09 -2.63
N ILE A 185 7.42 3.97 -1.71
CA ILE A 185 6.50 5.07 -2.07
C ILE A 185 7.13 6.03 -3.09
N ARG A 186 8.45 6.24 -3.02
CA ARG A 186 9.16 7.07 -4.00
C ARG A 186 9.26 6.37 -5.35
N CYS A 187 9.46 5.06 -5.35
CA CYS A 187 9.44 4.25 -6.57
C CYS A 187 8.08 4.31 -7.26
N VAL A 188 6.98 4.33 -6.48
CA VAL A 188 5.62 4.56 -7.00
C VAL A 188 5.48 5.92 -7.64
N GLU A 189 5.91 6.99 -6.97
CA GLU A 189 5.85 8.34 -7.53
C GLU A 189 6.67 8.46 -8.82
N ALA A 190 7.86 7.86 -8.84
CA ALA A 190 8.73 7.83 -10.01
C ALA A 190 8.23 6.92 -11.14
N GLY A 191 7.11 6.21 -10.97
CA GLY A 191 6.56 5.30 -11.98
C GLY A 191 7.42 4.05 -12.23
N VAL A 192 8.21 3.63 -11.25
CA VAL A 192 9.13 2.48 -11.34
C VAL A 192 9.11 1.65 -10.04
N PRO A 193 7.96 1.06 -9.65
CA PRO A 193 7.78 0.44 -8.32
C PRO A 193 8.73 -0.74 -8.02
N ALA A 194 9.34 -1.34 -9.03
CA ALA A 194 10.30 -2.44 -8.92
C ALA A 194 11.77 -2.00 -8.95
N ASP A 195 12.05 -0.68 -8.99
CA ASP A 195 13.41 -0.16 -9.02
C ASP A 195 14.09 -0.28 -7.66
N LEU A 196 14.89 -1.34 -7.52
CA LEU A 196 15.57 -1.67 -6.28
C LEU A 196 16.64 -0.63 -5.90
N GLU A 197 17.36 -0.07 -6.87
CA GLU A 197 18.38 0.95 -6.57
C GLU A 197 17.73 2.20 -5.99
N LEU A 198 16.63 2.65 -6.60
CA LEU A 198 15.86 3.78 -6.10
C LEU A 198 15.23 3.47 -4.74
N GLU A 199 14.76 2.24 -4.50
CA GLU A 199 14.21 1.86 -3.20
C GLU A 199 15.30 1.85 -2.11
N MET A 200 16.51 1.36 -2.42
CA MET A 200 17.63 1.27 -1.48
C MET A 200 18.30 2.61 -1.17
N TYR A 201 18.07 3.64 -1.99
CA TYR A 201 18.65 4.96 -1.80
C TYR A 201 18.03 5.70 -0.60
N ALA A 202 18.88 6.22 0.27
CA ALA A 202 18.57 7.28 1.22
C ALA A 202 19.74 8.28 1.24
N ASP A 203 19.45 9.54 1.57
CA ASP A 203 20.50 10.55 1.74
C ASP A 203 21.23 10.30 3.06
N GLU A 204 22.55 10.13 3.00
CA GLU A 204 23.40 9.82 4.14
C GLU A 204 23.52 10.97 5.15
N ASN A 205 23.23 12.21 4.73
CA ASN A 205 23.29 13.39 5.57
C ASN A 205 21.94 13.71 6.23
N VAL A 206 20.89 12.94 5.92
CA VAL A 206 19.54 13.16 6.42
C VAL A 206 19.18 12.08 7.45
N PRO A 207 18.93 12.44 8.73
CA PRO A 207 18.48 11.48 9.72
C PRO A 207 17.16 10.83 9.27
N THR A 208 17.20 9.53 9.03
CA THR A 208 16.09 8.81 8.37
C THR A 208 15.50 7.74 9.29
N VAL A 209 14.17 7.68 9.34
CA VAL A 209 13.43 6.58 9.94
C VAL A 209 13.17 5.54 8.86
N PHE A 210 13.59 4.30 9.11
CA PHE A 210 13.37 3.14 8.24
C PHE A 210 12.26 2.28 8.83
N PHE A 211 11.07 2.48 8.26
CA PHE A 211 9.84 1.87 8.70
C PHE A 211 9.51 0.58 7.93
N ALA A 212 9.01 -0.42 8.64
CA ALA A 212 8.33 -1.56 8.07
C ALA A 212 7.16 -2.02 8.95
N GLN A 213 6.15 -2.65 8.36
CA GLN A 213 5.11 -3.33 9.14
C GLN A 213 5.63 -4.70 9.61
N THR A 214 5.24 -5.14 10.81
CA THR A 214 5.60 -6.47 11.33
C THR A 214 5.19 -7.56 10.34
N PHE A 215 6.02 -8.61 10.22
CA PHE A 215 5.88 -9.72 9.27
C PHE A 215 5.99 -9.35 7.77
N CYS A 216 6.28 -8.09 7.43
CA CYS A 216 6.61 -7.71 6.06
C CYS A 216 8.04 -8.14 5.69
N ALA A 217 8.24 -8.67 4.48
CA ALA A 217 9.58 -8.98 3.96
C ALA A 217 10.52 -7.75 3.92
N LYS A 218 9.96 -6.53 3.83
CA LYS A 218 10.72 -5.27 3.85
C LYS A 218 11.46 -5.03 5.17
N ASN A 219 11.15 -5.75 6.26
CA ASN A 219 11.87 -5.62 7.53
C ASN A 219 13.38 -5.85 7.40
N GLN A 220 13.79 -6.84 6.63
CA GLN A 220 15.22 -7.11 6.41
C GLN A 220 15.90 -5.89 5.78
N LEU A 221 15.29 -5.32 4.73
CA LEU A 221 15.83 -4.17 4.04
C LEU A 221 15.81 -2.91 4.91
N ALA A 222 14.71 -2.65 5.61
CA ALA A 222 14.56 -1.53 6.55
C ALA A 222 15.66 -1.56 7.62
N LYS A 223 15.89 -2.73 8.22
CA LYS A 223 16.91 -2.91 9.26
C LYS A 223 18.33 -2.74 8.72
N TYR A 224 18.61 -3.30 7.55
CA TYR A 224 19.91 -3.14 6.88
C TYR A 224 20.20 -1.67 6.57
N LEU A 225 19.24 -0.96 5.95
CA LEU A 225 19.41 0.44 5.58
C LEU A 225 19.50 1.35 6.81
N ALA A 226 18.74 1.08 7.88
CA ALA A 226 18.89 1.81 9.15
C ALA A 226 20.32 1.73 9.69
N ASN A 227 20.93 0.55 9.65
CA ASN A 227 22.32 0.38 10.07
C ASN A 227 23.29 1.10 9.12
N LYS A 228 23.07 0.98 7.79
CA LYS A 228 23.92 1.60 6.76
C LYS A 228 23.93 3.13 6.85
N TYR A 229 22.77 3.74 7.10
CA TYR A 229 22.57 5.19 7.10
C TYR A 229 22.50 5.79 8.52
N ASN A 230 22.87 5.04 9.56
CA ASN A 230 22.78 5.46 10.97
C ASN A 230 21.38 6.02 11.35
N GLY A 231 20.33 5.42 10.78
CA GLY A 231 18.95 5.80 10.95
C GLY A 231 18.23 5.03 12.06
N LEU A 232 16.95 5.36 12.25
CA LEU A 232 16.07 4.66 13.20
C LEU A 232 15.33 3.52 12.50
N TYR A 233 15.60 2.27 12.87
CA TYR A 233 14.71 1.17 12.50
C TYR A 233 13.45 1.18 13.38
N LEU A 234 12.30 1.10 12.73
CA LEU A 234 10.99 1.05 13.37
C LEU A 234 10.09 0.02 12.70
N ASP A 235 9.62 -0.95 13.48
CA ASP A 235 8.60 -1.92 13.09
C ASP A 235 7.32 -1.75 13.93
N ILE A 236 6.17 -1.94 13.29
CA ILE A 236 4.85 -1.79 13.92
C ILE A 236 3.93 -2.90 13.45
N ASP A 237 3.26 -3.53 14.42
CA ASP A 237 2.19 -4.49 14.17
C ASP A 237 0.83 -3.79 14.22
N GLY A 238 0.30 -3.42 13.05
CA GLY A 238 -1.00 -2.77 12.90
C GLY A 238 -1.02 -1.30 13.33
N HIS A 239 -0.88 -1.01 14.63
CA HIS A 239 -1.00 0.33 15.21
C HIS A 239 0.17 0.71 16.12
N ALA A 240 0.54 1.98 16.09
CA ALA A 240 1.63 2.49 16.91
C ALA A 240 1.20 2.62 18.38
N ASN A 241 1.85 1.87 19.27
CA ASN A 241 1.68 2.06 20.71
C ASN A 241 2.43 3.29 21.23
N ASN A 242 2.18 3.70 22.48
CA ASN A 242 2.82 4.88 23.08
C ASN A 242 4.34 4.78 23.14
N SER A 243 4.88 3.57 23.34
CA SER A 243 6.34 3.37 23.37
C SER A 243 6.97 3.61 22.00
N VAL A 244 6.32 3.16 20.93
CA VAL A 244 6.76 3.39 19.55
C VAL A 244 6.72 4.88 19.21
N LYS A 245 5.63 5.56 19.57
CA LYS A 245 5.50 7.01 19.36
C LYS A 245 6.59 7.78 20.11
N ALA A 246 6.82 7.46 21.39
CA ALA A 246 7.87 8.10 22.19
C ALA A 246 9.28 7.89 21.62
N LYS A 247 9.59 6.67 21.13
CA LYS A 247 10.88 6.37 20.47
C LYS A 247 11.08 7.21 19.22
N LEU A 248 10.04 7.34 18.39
CA LEU A 248 10.06 8.17 17.20
C LEU A 248 10.21 9.66 17.54
N GLU A 249 9.42 10.18 18.47
CA GLU A 249 9.51 11.57 18.90
C GLU A 249 10.89 11.92 19.48
N ALA A 250 11.49 11.01 20.25
CA ALA A 250 12.85 11.20 20.77
C ALA A 250 13.87 11.32 19.63
N PHE A 251 13.77 10.48 18.60
CA PHE A 251 14.62 10.57 17.42
C PHE A 251 14.45 11.90 16.67
N LEU A 252 13.21 12.36 16.48
CA LEU A 252 12.90 13.61 15.78
C LEU A 252 13.29 14.87 16.56
N ARG A 253 13.47 14.77 17.88
CA ARG A 253 13.87 15.91 18.73
C ARG A 253 15.37 16.00 18.98
N LEU A 254 16.07 14.86 19.00
CA LEU A 254 17.46 14.75 19.43
C LEU A 254 18.48 14.66 18.29
N ARG A 255 18.02 14.61 17.04
CA ARG A 255 18.85 14.58 15.83
C ARG A 255 18.75 15.87 15.03
#